data_AF-A0A6I5ZGN5-F1
#
_entry.id   AF-A0A6I5ZGN5-F1
#
_cell.length_a   1.000
_cell.length_b   1.000
_cell.length_c   1.000
_cell.angle_alpha   90.00
_cell.angle_beta   90.00
_cell.angle_gamma   90.00
#
_symmetry.space_group_name_H-M   'P 1'
#
loop_
_entity.id
_entity.type
_entity.pdbx_description
1 polymer ?
#
loop_
_entity_poly.entity_id
_entity_poly.type
_entity_poly.pdbx_seq_one_letter_code
_entity_poly.pdbx_strand_id
1 'polypeptide(L)'
;MRPRPSEIIAGIRTVLKDTAAPSCSGEHARARLDEIRAVLAQVDWDNAGFELAQRTDRLEVALREARRWLDDELPPKPEQREYAAIEQHYERLAALAAAALTTLREARDRGPEADAATEAYQGLLRSL
;
A
#
# COMPACT_ATOMS: atom_id res chain seq x y z
N MET A 1 -16.38 3.45 13.69
CA MET A 1 -15.37 3.11 12.64
C MET A 1 -15.82 1.80 11.99
N ARG A 2 -15.83 1.68 10.66
CA ARG A 2 -16.11 0.38 9.99
C ARG A 2 -14.79 -0.39 9.84
N PRO A 3 -14.77 -1.71 10.09
CA PRO A 3 -13.56 -2.52 9.97
C PRO A 3 -13.10 -2.60 8.50
N ARG A 4 -11.77 -2.71 8.30
CA ARG A 4 -11.16 -2.92 6.99
C ARG A 4 -11.44 -4.34 6.48
N PRO A 5 -11.46 -4.57 5.16
CA PRO A 5 -11.62 -5.92 4.59
C PRO A 5 -10.63 -6.95 5.17
N SER A 6 -9.36 -6.56 5.36
CA SER A 6 -8.33 -7.42 5.97
C SER A 6 -8.64 -7.79 7.44
N GLU A 7 -9.19 -6.85 8.21
CA GLU A 7 -9.62 -7.08 9.60
C GLU A 7 -10.83 -8.03 9.65
N ILE A 8 -11.75 -7.91 8.70
CA ILE A 8 -12.89 -8.84 8.56
C ILE A 8 -12.40 -10.25 8.22
N ILE A 9 -11.51 -10.39 7.24
CA ILE A 9 -10.94 -11.68 6.83
C ILE A 9 -10.18 -12.33 7.99
N ALA A 10 -9.38 -11.56 8.72
CA ALA A 10 -8.67 -12.03 9.91
C ALA A 10 -9.67 -12.56 10.97
N GLY A 11 -10.74 -11.80 11.25
CA GLY A 11 -11.79 -12.22 12.17
C GLY A 11 -12.48 -13.52 11.72
N ILE A 12 -12.79 -13.65 10.43
CA ILE A 12 -13.38 -14.87 9.87
C ILE A 12 -12.41 -16.06 10.03
N ARG A 13 -11.11 -15.89 9.73
CA ARG A 13 -10.11 -16.95 9.90
C ARG A 13 -10.01 -17.42 11.36
N THR A 14 -10.06 -16.50 12.31
CA THR A 14 -10.09 -16.82 13.74
C THR A 14 -11.33 -17.65 14.09
N VAL A 15 -12.53 -17.22 13.68
CA VAL A 15 -13.77 -17.98 13.93
C VAL A 15 -13.72 -19.37 13.29
N LEU A 16 -13.21 -19.46 12.05
CA LEU A 16 -13.07 -20.75 11.35
C LEU A 16 -12.05 -21.67 12.02
N LYS A 17 -11.00 -21.13 12.65
CA LYS A 17 -9.96 -21.90 13.35
C LYS A 17 -10.42 -22.34 14.74
N ASP A 18 -10.94 -21.41 15.52
CA ASP A 18 -11.15 -21.60 16.96
C ASP A 18 -12.53 -22.17 17.27
N THR A 19 -13.52 -21.90 16.41
CA THR A 19 -14.91 -22.34 16.61
C THR A 19 -15.31 -23.44 15.64
N ALA A 20 -15.12 -23.23 14.33
CA ALA A 20 -15.64 -24.17 13.34
C ALA A 20 -14.80 -25.45 13.23
N ALA A 21 -13.47 -25.33 13.15
CA ALA A 21 -12.57 -26.48 12.96
C ALA A 21 -12.73 -27.58 14.02
N PRO A 22 -12.81 -27.26 15.34
CA PRO A 22 -12.98 -28.28 16.38
C PRO A 22 -14.29 -29.06 16.27
N SER A 23 -15.34 -28.44 15.72
CA SER A 23 -16.66 -29.06 15.55
C SER A 23 -16.81 -29.83 14.23
N CYS A 24 -15.83 -29.76 13.32
CA CYS A 24 -15.85 -30.50 12.05
C CYS A 24 -15.29 -31.92 12.24
N SER A 25 -16.18 -32.89 12.46
CA SER A 25 -15.83 -34.32 12.63
C SER A 25 -15.82 -35.14 11.33
N GLY A 26 -16.40 -34.62 10.24
CA GLY A 26 -16.46 -35.31 8.94
C GLY A 26 -15.35 -34.91 7.97
N GLU A 27 -14.83 -35.87 7.20
CA GLU A 27 -13.81 -35.64 6.17
C GLU A 27 -14.26 -34.58 5.15
N HIS A 28 -15.49 -34.71 4.66
CA HIS A 28 -16.08 -33.71 3.75
C HIS A 28 -16.13 -32.31 4.38
N ALA A 29 -16.54 -32.21 5.65
CA ALA A 29 -16.62 -30.92 6.34
C ALA A 29 -15.24 -30.27 6.52
N ARG A 30 -14.20 -31.08 6.79
CA ARG A 30 -12.80 -30.61 6.87
C ARG A 30 -12.29 -30.15 5.51
N ALA A 31 -12.55 -30.93 4.45
CA ALA A 31 -12.17 -30.55 3.08
C ALA A 31 -12.80 -29.21 2.67
N ARG A 32 -14.10 -29.00 2.95
CA ARG A 32 -14.77 -27.71 2.70
C ARG A 32 -14.18 -26.58 3.52
N LEU A 33 -13.79 -26.83 4.78
CA LEU A 33 -13.15 -25.82 5.62
C LEU A 33 -11.79 -25.39 5.06
N ASP A 34 -11.01 -26.34 4.54
CA ASP A 34 -9.71 -26.05 3.94
C ASP A 34 -9.85 -25.30 2.61
N GLU A 35 -10.85 -25.63 1.78
CA GLU A 35 -11.19 -24.85 0.59
C GLU A 35 -11.55 -23.40 0.95
N ILE A 36 -12.41 -23.18 1.96
CA ILE A 36 -12.78 -21.83 2.41
C ILE A 36 -11.55 -21.05 2.88
N ARG A 37 -10.65 -21.70 3.63
CA ARG A 37 -9.40 -21.07 4.08
C ARG A 37 -8.49 -20.70 2.93
N ALA A 38 -8.41 -21.52 1.89
CA ALA A 38 -7.64 -21.23 0.68
C ALA A 38 -8.20 -20.01 -0.05
N VAL A 39 -9.52 -19.93 -0.23
CA VAL A 39 -10.18 -18.77 -0.83
C VAL A 39 -9.93 -17.49 -0.02
N LEU A 40 -10.08 -17.55 1.31
CA LEU A 40 -9.81 -16.39 2.17
C LEU A 40 -8.35 -15.95 2.10
N ALA A 41 -7.40 -16.88 1.99
CA ALA A 41 -6.00 -16.55 1.80
C ALA A 41 -5.78 -15.84 0.46
N GLN A 42 -6.40 -16.31 -0.62
CA GLN A 42 -6.29 -15.67 -1.93
C GLN A 42 -6.88 -14.25 -1.91
N VAL A 43 -8.06 -14.05 -1.32
CA VAL A 43 -8.69 -12.71 -1.21
C VAL A 43 -7.82 -11.75 -0.41
N ASP A 44 -7.15 -12.24 0.65
CA ASP A 44 -6.23 -11.43 1.45
C ASP A 44 -5.01 -10.98 0.64
N TRP A 45 -4.44 -11.88 -0.17
CA TRP A 45 -3.37 -11.56 -1.11
C TRP A 45 -3.79 -10.55 -2.18
N ASP A 46 -4.97 -10.73 -2.78
CA ASP A 46 -5.50 -9.80 -3.78
C ASP A 46 -5.71 -8.41 -3.17
N ASN A 47 -6.27 -8.33 -1.95
CA ASN A 47 -6.44 -7.08 -1.22
C ASN A 47 -5.09 -6.39 -0.96
N ALA A 48 -4.06 -7.12 -0.53
CA ALA A 48 -2.73 -6.56 -0.32
C ALA A 48 -2.15 -5.98 -1.63
N GLY A 49 -2.37 -6.64 -2.78
CA GLY A 49 -2.00 -6.12 -4.09
C GLY A 49 -2.75 -4.83 -4.45
N PHE A 50 -4.07 -4.77 -4.22
CA PHE A 50 -4.85 -3.56 -4.47
C PHE A 50 -4.45 -2.39 -3.56
N GLU A 51 -4.18 -2.64 -2.28
CA GLU A 51 -3.70 -1.63 -1.34
C GLU A 51 -2.34 -1.07 -1.77
N LEU A 52 -1.41 -1.95 -2.17
CA LEU A 52 -0.11 -1.55 -2.70
C LEU A 52 -0.26 -0.70 -3.96
N ALA A 53 -1.09 -1.12 -4.91
CA ALA A 53 -1.35 -0.36 -6.14
C ALA A 53 -1.90 1.05 -5.83
N GLN A 54 -2.88 1.16 -4.93
CA GLN A 54 -3.43 2.45 -4.52
C GLN A 54 -2.39 3.33 -3.83
N ARG A 55 -1.57 2.77 -2.95
CA ARG A 55 -0.50 3.53 -2.26
C ARG A 55 0.51 4.04 -3.28
N THR A 56 0.88 3.20 -4.24
CA THR A 56 1.78 3.54 -5.35
C THR A 56 1.23 4.70 -6.18
N ASP A 57 -0.05 4.64 -6.58
CA ASP A 57 -0.68 5.70 -7.35
C ASP A 57 -0.75 7.03 -6.56
N ARG A 58 -1.06 6.98 -5.26
CA ARG A 58 -1.08 8.19 -4.41
C ARG A 58 0.30 8.82 -4.28
N LEU A 59 1.33 8.01 -4.08
CA LEU A 59 2.71 8.48 -3.98
C LEU A 59 3.18 9.10 -5.30
N GLU A 60 2.86 8.49 -6.43
CA GLU A 60 3.16 9.02 -7.75
C GLU A 60 2.50 10.39 -7.99
N VAL A 61 1.21 10.54 -7.63
CA VAL A 61 0.50 11.83 -7.71
C VAL A 61 1.19 12.90 -6.86
N ALA A 62 1.50 12.60 -5.61
CA ALA A 62 2.18 13.54 -4.72
C ALA A 62 3.58 13.94 -5.25
N LEU A 63 4.32 13.00 -5.82
CA LEU A 63 5.61 13.30 -6.45
C LEU A 63 5.47 14.16 -7.72
N ARG A 64 4.40 13.97 -8.52
CA ARG A 64 4.11 14.87 -9.66
C ARG A 64 3.82 16.29 -9.20
N GLU A 65 3.08 16.46 -8.11
CA GLU A 65 2.83 17.78 -7.50
C GLU A 65 4.14 18.40 -6.96
N ALA A 66 5.03 17.57 -6.42
CA ALA A 66 6.35 17.98 -5.96
C ALA A 66 7.43 18.04 -7.06
N ARG A 67 7.07 17.88 -8.35
CA ARG A 67 8.04 17.64 -9.45
C ARG A 67 9.16 18.68 -9.55
N ARG A 68 8.88 19.95 -9.26
CA ARG A 68 9.88 21.03 -9.29
C ARG A 68 10.98 20.90 -8.22
N TRP A 69 10.76 20.05 -7.23
CA TRP A 69 11.69 19.76 -6.13
C TRP A 69 12.36 18.39 -6.29
N LEU A 70 12.13 17.70 -7.40
CA LEU A 70 12.78 16.44 -7.73
C LEU A 70 14.04 16.71 -8.55
N ASP A 71 15.11 16.02 -8.21
CA ASP A 71 16.35 16.03 -8.99
C ASP A 71 16.25 15.11 -10.23
N ASP A 72 15.41 14.08 -10.15
CA ASP A 72 15.23 13.06 -11.18
C ASP A 72 13.80 13.03 -11.74
N GLU A 73 13.66 12.47 -12.94
CA GLU A 73 12.35 12.19 -13.52
C GLU A 73 11.64 11.02 -12.81
N LEU A 74 10.31 11.05 -12.86
CA LEU A 74 9.51 9.95 -12.35
C LEU A 74 9.74 8.67 -13.17
N PRO A 75 9.96 7.52 -12.53
CA PRO A 75 10.09 6.26 -13.25
C PRO A 75 8.80 5.98 -14.02
N PRO A 76 8.89 5.39 -15.22
CA PRO A 76 7.70 5.00 -15.96
C PRO A 76 6.90 3.96 -15.17
N LYS A 77 5.57 3.98 -15.35
CA LYS A 77 4.70 2.95 -14.79
C LYS A 77 5.10 1.57 -15.32
N PRO A 78 5.04 0.52 -14.49
CA PRO A 78 5.26 -0.84 -14.96
C PRO A 78 4.18 -1.21 -15.98
N GLU A 79 4.57 -1.89 -17.05
CA GLU A 79 3.65 -2.39 -18.08
C GLU A 79 2.74 -3.50 -17.52
N GLN A 80 3.26 -4.28 -16.58
CA GLN A 80 2.57 -5.38 -15.92
C GLN A 80 2.05 -4.97 -14.54
N ARG A 81 0.84 -5.40 -14.20
CA ARG A 81 0.20 -5.14 -12.89
C ARG A 81 0.36 -6.30 -11.91
N GLU A 82 1.49 -6.99 -11.99
CA GLU A 82 1.84 -8.05 -11.04
C GLU A 82 2.36 -7.43 -9.75
N TYR A 83 2.10 -8.08 -8.61
CA TYR A 83 2.47 -7.58 -7.28
C TYR A 83 3.95 -7.16 -7.22
N ALA A 84 4.86 -8.02 -7.67
CA ALA A 84 6.30 -7.75 -7.64
C ALA A 84 6.70 -6.54 -8.51
N ALA A 85 6.04 -6.32 -9.65
CA ALA A 85 6.30 -5.16 -10.50
C ALA A 85 5.81 -3.86 -9.85
N ILE A 86 4.65 -3.90 -9.18
CA ILE A 86 4.10 -2.77 -8.42
C ILE A 86 4.98 -2.47 -7.21
N GLU A 87 5.45 -3.49 -6.48
CA GLU A 87 6.35 -3.36 -5.34
C GLU A 87 7.66 -2.68 -5.73
N GLN A 88 8.33 -3.17 -6.78
CA GLN A 88 9.56 -2.55 -7.27
C GLN A 88 9.34 -1.11 -7.74
N HIS A 89 8.20 -0.81 -8.36
CA HIS A 89 7.85 0.55 -8.77
C HIS A 89 7.63 1.45 -7.54
N TYR A 90 6.90 0.95 -6.53
CA TYR A 90 6.69 1.64 -5.27
C TYR A 90 8.01 1.96 -4.56
N GLU A 91 8.95 1.02 -4.49
CA GLU A 91 10.26 1.24 -3.86
C GLU A 91 11.06 2.35 -4.55
N ARG A 92 11.04 2.39 -5.89
CA ARG A 92 11.69 3.47 -6.65
C ARG A 92 11.05 4.83 -6.37
N LEU A 93 9.71 4.89 -6.33
CA LEU A 93 8.99 6.11 -5.97
C LEU A 93 9.27 6.52 -4.51
N ALA A 94 9.37 5.57 -3.58
CA ALA A 94 9.67 5.84 -2.18
C ALA A 94 11.10 6.39 -2.00
N ALA A 95 12.07 5.88 -2.75
CA ALA A 95 13.43 6.43 -2.77
C ALA A 95 13.46 7.88 -3.28
N LEU A 96 12.74 8.18 -4.36
CA LEU A 96 12.58 9.55 -4.87
C LEU A 96 11.89 10.45 -3.85
N ALA A 97 10.85 9.96 -3.17
CA ALA A 97 10.16 10.71 -2.13
C ALA A 97 11.08 11.04 -0.95
N ALA A 98 11.94 10.12 -0.52
CA ALA A 98 12.91 10.37 0.54
C ALA A 98 13.91 11.47 0.15
N ALA A 99 14.41 11.45 -1.10
CA ALA A 99 15.26 12.50 -1.62
C ALA A 99 14.52 13.85 -1.67
N ALA A 100 13.32 13.88 -2.23
CA ALA A 100 12.48 15.07 -2.33
C ALA A 100 12.16 15.69 -0.96
N LEU A 101 11.86 14.88 0.06
CA LEU A 101 11.63 15.36 1.43
C LEU A 101 12.86 16.04 2.03
N THR A 102 14.06 15.60 1.66
CA THR A 102 15.32 16.23 2.09
C THR A 102 15.47 17.61 1.43
N THR A 103 15.31 17.70 0.12
CA THR A 103 15.36 18.95 -0.66
C THR A 103 14.29 19.94 -0.19
N LEU A 104 13.05 19.49 0.05
CA LEU A 104 11.95 20.31 0.54
C LEU A 104 12.20 20.86 1.95
N ARG A 105 12.82 20.06 2.83
CA ARG A 105 13.20 20.53 4.17
C ARG A 105 14.22 21.66 4.08
N GLU A 106 15.23 21.49 3.22
CA GLU A 106 16.22 22.52 2.97
C GLU A 106 15.63 23.79 2.37
N ALA A 107 14.71 23.65 1.40
CA ALA A 107 14.03 24.79 0.77
C ALA A 107 13.18 25.58 1.77
N ARG A 108 12.49 24.88 2.69
CA ARG A 108 11.70 25.49 3.75
C ARG A 108 12.55 26.33 4.70
N ASP A 109 13.76 25.87 5.00
CA ASP A 109 14.64 26.54 5.96
C ASP A 109 15.39 27.76 5.35
N ARG A 110 15.39 27.93 4.02
CA ARG A 110 16.22 28.92 3.29
C ARG A 110 15.49 30.14 2.70
N GLY A 111 14.17 30.28 2.78
CA GLY A 111 13.47 31.52 2.40
C GLY A 111 12.32 31.38 1.39
N PRO A 112 12.18 32.29 0.41
CA PRO A 112 10.91 32.87 -0.12
C PRO A 112 9.86 31.91 -0.70
N GLU A 113 10.20 30.63 -0.89
CA GLU A 113 9.27 29.58 -1.31
C GLU A 113 8.84 28.65 -0.16
N ALA A 114 9.11 29.03 1.09
CA ALA A 114 8.87 28.19 2.26
C ALA A 114 7.43 27.69 2.38
N ASP A 115 6.44 28.50 2.03
CA ASP A 115 5.03 28.10 2.05
C ASP A 115 4.76 26.99 1.04
N ALA A 116 5.22 27.17 -0.20
CA ALA A 116 5.00 26.24 -1.28
C ALA A 116 5.86 24.96 -1.15
N ALA A 117 7.01 25.04 -0.48
CA ALA A 117 7.79 23.87 -0.04
C ALA A 117 7.08 23.13 1.11
N THR A 118 6.45 23.86 2.04
CA THR A 118 5.70 23.27 3.15
C THR A 118 4.47 22.51 2.66
N GLU A 119 3.72 23.08 1.71
CA GLU A 119 2.58 22.40 1.09
C GLU A 119 3.00 21.10 0.39
N ALA A 120 4.05 21.15 -0.44
CA ALA A 120 4.58 19.97 -1.12
C ALA A 120 5.11 18.92 -0.12
N TYR A 121 5.80 19.34 0.94
CA TYR A 121 6.30 18.45 2.00
C TYR A 121 5.17 17.74 2.73
N GLN A 122 4.10 18.46 3.09
CA GLN A 122 2.91 17.88 3.73
C GLN A 122 2.12 16.97 2.78
N GLY A 123 2.02 17.33 1.49
CA GLY A 123 1.42 16.49 0.46
C GLY A 123 2.13 15.14 0.36
N LEU A 124 3.45 15.16 0.25
CA LEU A 124 4.27 13.97 0.14
C LEU A 124 4.21 13.10 1.41
N LEU A 125 4.28 13.69 2.60
CA LEU A 125 4.13 12.95 3.87
C LEU A 125 2.77 12.26 4.04
N ARG A 126 1.68 12.83 3.50
CA ARG A 126 0.34 12.20 3.57
C ARG A 126 0.20 11.03 2.60
N SER A 127 1.07 10.93 1.60
CA SER A 127 1.04 9.88 0.58
C SER A 127 1.86 8.63 0.94
N LEU A 128 2.77 8.76 1.92
CA LEU A 128 3.58 7.67 2.47
C LEU A 128 2.79 6.88 3.50
#